data_AF-A0A925G1D3-F1
#
_entry.id   AF-A0A925G1D3-F1
#
_cell.length_a   1.000
_cell.length_b   1.000
_cell.length_c   1.000
_cell.angle_alpha   90.00
_cell.angle_beta   90.00
_cell.angle_gamma   90.00
#
_symmetry.space_group_name_H-M   'P 1'
#
loop_
_entity.id
_entity.type
_entity.pdbx_description
1 polymer ?
#
loop_
_entity_poly.entity_id
_entity_poly.type
_entity_poly.pdbx_seq_one_letter_code
_entity_poly.pdbx_strand_id
1 'polypeptide(L)'
;MRLLLSSAHRYPAYDGNGIGLHPMLFPSGSGYWIHDLLVKGLAELGHDVFYLLRQGAAKVLPEGATLVSEPTPDVDLVHTMAYHDEDLIREMQPKPWVTTCHLDLTARGQERSPTTENWIFVSRTLALLHGRSRYVLNGIDPADYIYSETKDDYLLFMSTMDWGTKKGLDVVLSLSRQLGFKLVVAGTGKDYESVNRVSEMCRKVNATYIGDVRGKEKAELLAGAKAFLFPTKVDEAFGLGMAEALMSGTPVICSDRGAC
;
A
#
# COMPACT_ATOMS: atom_id res chain seq x y z
N MET A 1 -2.18 24.91 9.52
CA MET A 1 -1.70 24.22 10.74
C MET A 1 -0.30 23.70 10.48
N ARG A 2 0.50 23.55 11.53
CA ARG A 2 1.84 22.98 11.52
C ARG A 2 1.77 21.53 11.96
N LEU A 3 2.17 20.60 11.11
CA LEU A 3 1.94 19.17 11.30
C LEU A 3 3.28 18.43 11.32
N LEU A 4 3.50 17.56 12.30
CA LEU A 4 4.65 16.64 12.30
C LEU A 4 4.18 15.25 11.86
N LEU A 5 4.56 14.82 10.66
CA LEU A 5 4.32 13.47 10.17
C LEU A 5 5.58 12.63 10.34
N SER A 6 5.48 11.38 10.82
CA SER A 6 6.64 10.48 10.96
C SER A 6 6.49 9.20 10.14
N SER A 7 7.59 8.74 9.55
CA SER A 7 7.63 7.43 8.88
C SER A 7 8.99 6.78 8.93
N ALA A 8 9.02 5.45 8.75
CA ALA A 8 10.21 4.62 8.85
C ALA A 8 10.79 4.21 7.48
N HIS A 9 10.98 5.19 6.59
CA HIS A 9 11.58 4.97 5.27
C HIS A 9 12.40 6.19 4.82
N ARG A 10 13.03 6.09 3.65
CA ARG A 10 13.72 7.21 2.97
C ARG A 10 12.81 7.75 1.88
N TYR A 11 12.55 9.06 1.84
CA TYR A 11 11.63 9.63 0.84
C TYR A 11 12.19 9.58 -0.59
N PRO A 12 11.37 9.30 -1.61
CA PRO A 12 10.03 8.72 -1.50
C PRO A 12 10.11 7.23 -1.13
N ALA A 13 9.06 6.71 -0.51
CA ALA A 13 8.89 5.29 -0.23
C ALA A 13 9.08 4.41 -1.47
N TYR A 14 8.73 4.94 -2.65
CA TYR A 14 8.98 4.30 -3.94
C TYR A 14 9.70 5.24 -4.90
N ASP A 15 10.79 4.74 -5.49
CA ASP A 15 11.65 5.46 -6.43
C ASP A 15 11.06 5.56 -7.86
N GLY A 16 10.01 4.80 -8.14
CA GLY A 16 9.18 4.87 -9.35
C GLY A 16 9.45 3.77 -10.39
N ASN A 17 10.53 3.01 -10.26
CA ASN A 17 10.87 1.93 -11.17
C ASN A 17 10.72 0.56 -10.49
N GLY A 18 10.09 -0.39 -11.19
CA GLY A 18 10.06 -1.77 -10.74
C GLY A 18 11.44 -2.41 -10.84
N ILE A 19 11.69 -3.42 -10.02
CA ILE A 19 12.91 -4.23 -10.09
C ILE A 19 12.70 -5.57 -10.82
N GLY A 20 11.54 -5.78 -11.44
CA GLY A 20 11.23 -7.00 -12.18
C GLY A 20 11.37 -8.25 -11.31
N LEU A 21 12.01 -9.29 -11.84
CA LEU A 21 12.18 -10.59 -11.18
C LEU A 21 13.30 -10.63 -10.13
N HIS A 22 13.68 -9.47 -9.58
CA HIS A 22 14.62 -9.40 -8.46
C HIS A 22 13.88 -9.30 -7.11
N PRO A 23 14.39 -9.95 -6.06
CA PRO A 23 13.77 -9.89 -4.74
C PRO A 23 14.01 -8.54 -4.05
N MET A 24 13.13 -8.22 -3.10
CA MET A 24 13.24 -7.03 -2.25
C MET A 24 12.98 -7.40 -0.80
N LEU A 25 13.92 -7.12 0.10
CA LEU A 25 13.83 -7.51 1.52
C LEU A 25 12.51 -7.08 2.18
N PHE A 26 11.99 -5.89 1.81
CA PHE A 26 10.70 -5.38 2.25
C PHE A 26 9.83 -5.07 1.02
N PRO A 27 9.19 -6.09 0.42
CA PRO A 27 8.46 -5.92 -0.83
C PRO A 27 7.15 -5.14 -0.65
N SER A 28 6.66 -5.02 0.59
CA SER A 28 5.49 -4.23 0.96
C SER A 28 5.92 -2.89 1.53
N GLY A 29 5.56 -1.78 0.88
CA GLY A 29 5.83 -0.40 1.31
C GLY A 29 4.62 0.52 1.15
N SER A 30 3.44 -0.04 0.93
CA SER A 30 2.25 0.73 0.54
C SER A 30 1.78 1.70 1.62
N GLY A 31 1.93 1.35 2.91
CA GLY A 31 1.66 2.28 4.01
C GLY A 31 2.59 3.50 4.00
N TYR A 32 3.89 3.31 3.73
CA TYR A 32 4.85 4.40 3.60
C TYR A 32 4.53 5.29 2.41
N TRP A 33 4.16 4.69 1.29
CA TRP A 33 3.72 5.43 0.11
C TRP A 33 2.47 6.28 0.37
N ILE A 34 1.47 5.74 1.05
CA ILE A 34 0.31 6.54 1.45
C ILE A 34 0.69 7.69 2.38
N HIS A 35 1.71 7.51 3.22
CA HIS A 35 2.18 8.58 4.07
C HIS A 35 2.87 9.70 3.28
N ASP A 36 3.63 9.37 2.22
CA ASP A 36 4.15 10.36 1.27
C ASP A 36 3.04 11.14 0.58
N LEU A 37 1.97 10.46 0.14
CA LEU A 37 0.81 11.09 -0.48
C LEU A 37 0.04 11.97 0.52
N LEU A 38 -0.05 11.57 1.78
CA LEU A 38 -0.66 12.38 2.83
C LEU A 38 0.14 13.66 3.07
N VAL A 39 1.48 13.58 3.13
CA VAL A 39 2.35 14.76 3.23
C VAL A 39 2.10 15.71 2.06
N LYS A 40 2.08 15.18 0.83
CA LYS A 40 1.78 15.96 -0.38
C LYS A 40 0.41 16.65 -0.28
N GLY A 41 -0.66 15.88 -0.01
CA GLY A 41 -2.02 16.42 0.04
C GLY A 41 -2.21 17.46 1.14
N LEU A 42 -1.59 17.29 2.32
CA LEU A 42 -1.63 18.29 3.39
C LEU A 42 -0.90 19.58 2.99
N ALA A 43 0.25 19.46 2.32
CA ALA A 43 0.99 20.62 1.84
C ALA A 43 0.22 21.39 0.75
N GLU A 44 -0.43 20.68 -0.19
CA GLU A 44 -1.32 21.26 -1.22
C GLU A 44 -2.53 21.99 -0.63
N LEU A 45 -3.01 21.54 0.54
CA LEU A 45 -4.07 22.21 1.30
C LEU A 45 -3.57 23.43 2.10
N GLY A 46 -2.28 23.79 2.01
CA GLY A 46 -1.69 24.95 2.65
C GLY A 46 -1.27 24.73 4.10
N HIS A 47 -1.11 23.47 4.54
CA HIS A 47 -0.51 23.16 5.84
C HIS A 47 1.02 23.25 5.75
N ASP A 48 1.66 23.60 6.86
CA ASP A 48 3.11 23.56 7.01
C ASP A 48 3.48 22.17 7.56
N VAL A 49 4.06 21.32 6.73
CA VAL A 49 4.25 19.90 7.03
C VAL A 49 5.72 19.61 7.32
N PHE A 50 6.04 19.27 8.57
CA PHE A 50 7.33 18.73 8.96
C PHE A 50 7.30 17.21 8.79
N TYR A 51 8.11 16.69 7.87
CA TYR A 51 8.18 15.27 7.60
C TYR A 51 9.43 14.66 8.26
N LEU A 52 9.22 13.97 9.38
CA LEU A 52 10.26 13.31 10.15
C LEU A 52 10.65 11.98 9.51
N LEU A 53 11.80 11.99 8.83
CA LEU A 53 12.40 10.81 8.20
C LEU A 53 13.87 10.69 8.59
N ARG A 54 14.16 9.77 9.52
CA ARG A 54 15.53 9.55 10.01
C ARG A 54 16.48 9.00 8.93
N GLN A 55 15.94 8.42 7.86
CA GLN A 55 16.72 7.93 6.72
C GLN A 55 16.91 9.00 5.62
N GLY A 56 16.36 10.20 5.83
CA GLY A 56 16.46 11.34 4.91
C GLY A 56 15.60 11.20 3.66
N ALA A 57 15.97 11.96 2.63
CA ALA A 57 15.29 11.99 1.33
C ALA A 57 16.28 11.78 0.17
N ALA A 58 15.82 11.06 -0.84
CA ALA A 58 16.49 10.86 -2.13
C ALA A 58 16.00 11.86 -3.20
N LYS A 59 14.79 12.39 -3.02
CA LYS A 59 14.18 13.40 -3.90
C LYS A 59 13.74 14.61 -3.07
N VAL A 60 13.50 15.74 -3.73
CA VAL A 60 12.92 16.94 -3.11
C VAL A 60 11.48 16.65 -2.70
N LEU A 61 11.11 17.06 -1.49
CA LEU A 61 9.75 16.94 -0.99
C LEU A 61 8.79 17.89 -1.75
N PRO A 62 7.46 17.65 -1.68
CA PRO A 62 6.48 18.59 -2.21
C PRO A 62 6.64 19.99 -1.63
N GLU A 63 6.26 21.01 -2.40
CA GLU A 63 6.19 22.39 -1.88
C GLU A 63 5.25 22.46 -0.67
N GLY A 64 5.68 23.14 0.40
CA GLY A 64 4.96 23.17 1.68
C GLY A 64 5.33 22.07 2.67
N ALA A 65 6.20 21.11 2.27
CA ALA A 65 6.74 20.09 3.15
C ALA A 65 8.24 20.29 3.43
N THR A 66 8.62 20.24 4.71
CA THR A 66 9.99 20.39 5.21
C THR A 66 10.48 19.06 5.77
N LEU A 67 11.59 18.54 5.24
CA LEU A 67 12.25 17.36 5.79
C LEU A 67 12.89 17.71 7.14
N VAL A 68 12.63 16.89 8.16
CA VAL A 68 13.30 16.98 9.46
C VAL A 68 13.88 15.63 9.87
N SER A 69 15.03 15.63 10.53
CA SER A 69 15.67 14.42 11.06
C SER A 69 15.36 14.18 12.54
N GLU A 70 14.92 15.21 13.25
CA GLU A 70 14.58 15.20 14.67
C GLU A 70 13.18 15.79 14.90
N PRO A 71 12.50 15.43 16.00
CA PRO A 71 11.18 15.94 16.33
C PRO A 71 11.17 17.47 16.43
N THR A 72 10.19 18.10 15.78
CA THR A 72 10.02 19.56 15.80
C THR A 72 8.96 19.94 16.84
N PRO A 73 9.32 20.61 17.95
CA PRO A 73 8.38 20.88 19.06
C PRO A 73 7.30 21.91 18.71
N ASP A 74 7.54 22.73 17.70
CA ASP A 74 6.66 23.84 17.29
C ASP A 74 5.65 23.41 16.23
N VAL A 75 4.80 22.44 16.61
CA VAL A 75 3.71 21.90 15.78
C VAL A 75 2.38 21.87 16.53
N ASP A 76 1.29 21.87 15.79
CA ASP A 76 -0.09 21.81 16.28
C ASP A 76 -0.57 20.37 16.50
N LEU A 77 -0.06 19.41 15.70
CA LEU A 77 -0.48 18.01 15.70
C LEU A 77 0.68 17.09 15.29
N VAL A 78 0.81 15.95 15.96
CA VAL A 78 1.68 14.84 15.56
C VAL A 78 0.85 13.73 14.90
N HIS A 79 1.26 13.27 13.72
CA HIS A 79 0.60 12.20 12.98
C HIS A 79 1.60 11.09 12.68
N THR A 80 1.38 9.91 13.27
CA THR A 80 2.24 8.74 13.07
C THR A 80 1.54 7.62 12.32
N MET A 81 2.29 6.59 11.94
CA MET A 81 1.74 5.32 11.50
C MET A 81 1.58 4.38 12.70
N ALA A 82 0.46 3.69 12.80
CA ALA A 82 0.20 2.79 13.92
C ALA A 82 1.27 1.68 13.99
N TYR A 83 1.63 1.27 15.20
CA TYR A 83 2.71 0.31 15.48
C TYR A 83 4.12 0.82 15.14
N HIS A 84 4.24 2.09 14.78
CA HIS A 84 5.50 2.80 14.56
C HIS A 84 5.53 4.06 15.43
N ASP A 85 6.73 4.49 15.83
CA ASP A 85 6.98 5.78 16.49
C ASP A 85 6.13 6.05 17.76
N GLU A 86 5.81 5.03 18.57
CA GLU A 86 5.14 5.23 19.86
C GLU A 86 5.98 6.08 20.83
N ASP A 87 7.30 5.96 20.75
CA ASP A 87 8.24 6.78 21.53
C ASP A 87 8.16 8.26 21.14
N LEU A 88 7.94 8.57 19.86
CA LEU A 88 7.75 9.94 19.40
C LEU A 88 6.48 10.55 20.01
N ILE A 89 5.40 9.79 20.10
CA ILE A 89 4.15 10.25 20.73
C ILE A 89 4.41 10.59 22.21
N ARG A 90 5.25 9.81 22.90
CA ARG A 90 5.62 10.07 24.30
C ARG A 90 6.52 11.30 24.44
N GLU A 91 7.51 11.43 23.57
CA GLU A 91 8.45 12.57 23.53
C GLU A 91 7.73 13.90 23.25
N MET A 92 6.74 13.88 22.35
CA MET A 92 6.02 15.07 21.92
C MET A 92 4.87 15.47 22.86
N GLN A 93 4.65 14.80 23.99
CA GLN A 93 3.62 15.22 24.95
C GLN A 93 3.89 16.65 25.46
N PRO A 94 2.86 17.49 25.65
CA PRO A 94 1.43 17.18 25.61
C PRO A 94 0.76 17.48 24.26
N LYS A 95 1.49 17.47 23.14
CA LYS A 95 0.92 17.82 21.83
C LYS A 95 -0.20 16.85 21.43
N PRO A 96 -1.30 17.35 20.82
CA PRO A 96 -2.30 16.50 20.20
C PRO A 96 -1.66 15.55 19.20
N TRP A 97 -2.17 14.32 19.12
CA TRP A 97 -1.66 13.33 18.20
C TRP A 97 -2.75 12.43 17.64
N VAL A 98 -2.50 11.92 16.44
CA VAL A 98 -3.27 10.86 15.79
C VAL A 98 -2.33 9.81 15.21
N THR A 99 -2.82 8.59 15.01
CA THR A 99 -2.05 7.55 14.32
C THR A 99 -2.92 6.80 13.33
N THR A 100 -2.39 6.51 12.14
CA THR A 100 -3.14 5.80 11.09
C THR A 100 -2.78 4.32 11.06
N CYS A 101 -3.79 3.46 11.21
CA CYS A 101 -3.66 2.02 11.17
C CYS A 101 -3.95 1.48 9.76
N HIS A 102 -2.89 1.00 9.10
CA HIS A 102 -2.93 0.45 7.73
C HIS A 102 -3.00 -1.08 7.68
N LEU A 103 -3.04 -1.77 8.84
CA LEU A 103 -2.90 -3.22 8.92
C LEU A 103 -3.63 -3.79 10.14
N ASP A 104 -4.34 -4.91 9.95
CA ASP A 104 -4.72 -5.77 11.06
C ASP A 104 -3.57 -6.75 11.39
N LEU A 105 -3.04 -6.68 12.60
CA LEU A 105 -1.96 -7.56 13.08
C LEU A 105 -2.36 -9.04 13.08
N THR A 106 -3.66 -9.36 13.19
CA THR A 106 -4.15 -10.74 13.11
C THR A 106 -3.93 -11.39 11.75
N ALA A 107 -3.89 -10.60 10.67
CA ALA A 107 -3.51 -11.11 9.35
C ALA A 107 -2.06 -11.66 9.34
N ARG A 108 -1.21 -11.13 10.24
CA ARG A 108 0.17 -11.58 10.50
C ARG A 108 0.27 -12.68 11.55
N GLY A 109 -0.85 -13.15 12.11
CA GLY A 109 -0.87 -14.13 13.20
C GLY A 109 -0.48 -13.53 14.56
N GLN A 110 -0.55 -12.22 14.70
CA GLN A 110 -0.28 -11.51 15.96
C GLN A 110 -1.59 -11.10 16.64
N GLU A 111 -1.56 -10.87 17.95
CA GLU A 111 -2.70 -10.34 18.68
C GLU A 111 -2.92 -8.85 18.38
N ARG A 112 -4.16 -8.38 18.53
CA ARG A 112 -4.47 -6.95 18.39
C ARG A 112 -4.02 -6.21 19.64
N SER A 113 -3.22 -5.16 19.45
CA SER A 113 -2.91 -4.21 20.52
C SER A 113 -4.13 -3.39 20.91
N PRO A 114 -4.26 -2.98 22.19
CA PRO A 114 -5.23 -1.97 22.59
C PRO A 114 -5.06 -0.68 21.77
N THR A 115 -6.17 -0.11 21.32
CA THR A 115 -6.21 1.15 20.55
C THR A 115 -6.80 2.27 21.41
N THR A 116 -6.72 3.51 20.96
CA THR A 116 -7.36 4.68 21.63
C THR A 116 -8.22 5.47 20.64
N GLU A 117 -8.89 6.53 21.10
CA GLU A 117 -9.70 7.44 20.24
C GLU A 117 -8.87 8.23 19.20
N ASN A 118 -7.54 8.29 19.39
CA ASN A 118 -6.61 8.95 18.49
C ASN A 118 -6.22 8.06 17.28
N TRP A 119 -6.70 6.82 17.23
CA TRP A 119 -6.44 5.91 16.13
C TRP A 119 -7.44 6.15 14.99
N ILE A 120 -6.91 6.26 13.77
CA ILE A 120 -7.65 6.38 12.53
C ILE A 120 -7.41 5.10 11.73
N PHE A 121 -8.46 4.42 11.31
CA PHE A 121 -8.34 3.21 10.49
C PHE A 121 -8.57 3.52 9.03
N VAL A 122 -7.95 2.75 8.14
CA VAL A 122 -8.05 2.98 6.68
C VAL A 122 -9.33 2.44 6.04
N SER A 123 -10.21 1.81 6.82
CA SER A 123 -11.53 1.39 6.37
C SER A 123 -12.50 1.27 7.53
N ARG A 124 -13.79 1.29 7.21
CA ARG A 124 -14.87 1.02 8.17
C ARG A 124 -14.73 -0.36 8.79
N THR A 125 -14.45 -1.39 7.98
CA THR A 125 -14.29 -2.77 8.47
C THR A 125 -13.15 -2.87 9.45
N LEU A 126 -11.99 -2.28 9.15
CA LEU A 126 -10.84 -2.32 10.05
C LEU A 126 -11.12 -1.58 11.36
N ALA A 127 -11.80 -0.43 11.33
CA ALA A 127 -12.22 0.26 12.56
C ALA A 127 -13.10 -0.64 13.44
N LEU A 128 -14.11 -1.29 12.84
CA LEU A 128 -15.02 -2.19 13.56
C LEU A 128 -14.31 -3.40 14.16
N LEU A 129 -13.34 -3.99 13.45
CA LEU A 129 -12.51 -5.10 13.95
C LEU A 129 -11.69 -4.72 15.19
N HIS A 130 -11.40 -3.44 15.37
CA HIS A 130 -10.73 -2.88 16.53
C HIS A 130 -11.68 -2.26 17.58
N GLY A 131 -13.00 -2.41 17.41
CA GLY A 131 -13.99 -1.83 18.32
C GLY A 131 -14.05 -0.30 18.26
N ARG A 132 -13.73 0.29 17.11
CA ARG A 132 -13.65 1.73 16.87
C ARG A 132 -14.60 2.15 15.74
N SER A 133 -14.83 3.45 15.63
CA SER A 133 -15.71 4.05 14.62
C SER A 133 -15.02 5.07 13.71
N ARG A 134 -13.83 5.55 14.07
CA ARG A 134 -13.08 6.57 13.33
C ARG A 134 -12.29 5.92 12.18
N TYR A 135 -12.64 6.25 10.95
CA TYR A 135 -11.89 5.82 9.77
C TYR A 135 -11.80 6.93 8.73
N VAL A 136 -10.74 6.88 7.94
CA VAL A 136 -10.52 7.69 6.74
C VAL A 136 -9.93 6.78 5.69
N LEU A 137 -10.54 6.72 4.50
CA LEU A 137 -10.04 5.90 3.41
C LEU A 137 -8.68 6.44 2.92
N ASN A 138 -7.80 5.56 2.42
CA ASN A 138 -6.57 6.03 1.80
C ASN A 138 -6.89 6.83 0.53
N GLY A 139 -6.14 7.90 0.31
CA GLY A 139 -6.10 8.62 -0.96
C GLY A 139 -4.98 8.11 -1.88
N ILE A 140 -5.20 8.19 -3.18
CA ILE A 140 -4.18 7.99 -4.21
C ILE A 140 -4.12 9.24 -5.08
N ASP A 141 -2.98 9.51 -5.71
CA ASP A 141 -2.84 10.63 -6.64
C ASP A 141 -3.28 10.20 -8.05
N PRO A 142 -4.35 10.79 -8.61
CA PRO A 142 -4.79 10.46 -9.97
C PRO A 142 -3.70 10.65 -11.03
N ALA A 143 -2.73 11.55 -10.82
CA ALA A 143 -1.65 11.82 -11.77
C ALA A 143 -0.68 10.64 -11.94
N ASP A 144 -0.67 9.69 -11.00
CA ASP A 144 0.18 8.50 -11.06
C ASP A 144 -0.43 7.35 -11.88
N TYR A 145 -1.67 7.50 -12.35
CA TYR A 145 -2.41 6.45 -13.05
C TYR A 145 -2.82 6.87 -14.47
N ILE A 146 -2.99 5.88 -15.32
CA ILE A 146 -3.45 6.05 -16.70
C ILE A 146 -4.86 5.48 -16.78
N TYR A 147 -5.83 6.32 -17.15
CA TYR A 147 -7.17 5.86 -17.45
C TYR A 147 -7.25 5.34 -18.89
N SER A 148 -7.87 4.18 -19.09
CA SER A 148 -8.20 3.66 -20.42
C SER A 148 -9.52 2.90 -20.41
N GLU A 149 -10.37 3.15 -21.40
CA GLU A 149 -11.56 2.31 -21.69
C GLU A 149 -11.21 1.12 -22.58
N THR A 150 -10.15 1.24 -23.39
CA THR A 150 -9.65 0.17 -24.26
C THR A 150 -8.76 -0.76 -23.44
N LYS A 151 -9.14 -2.04 -23.35
CA LYS A 151 -8.43 -3.05 -22.58
C LYS A 151 -7.76 -4.07 -23.48
N ASP A 152 -6.60 -4.54 -23.04
CA ASP A 152 -5.92 -5.70 -23.58
C ASP A 152 -6.57 -6.98 -23.06
N ASP A 153 -6.29 -8.09 -23.74
CA ASP A 153 -6.88 -9.38 -23.41
C ASP A 153 -6.08 -10.13 -22.32
N TYR A 154 -6.00 -9.56 -21.11
CA TYR A 154 -5.48 -10.24 -19.92
C TYR A 154 -6.18 -9.81 -18.62
N LEU A 155 -6.19 -10.71 -17.64
CA LEU A 155 -6.53 -10.41 -16.25
C LEU A 155 -5.25 -10.23 -15.43
N LEU A 156 -5.30 -9.34 -14.44
CA LEU A 156 -4.13 -8.96 -13.65
C LEU A 156 -4.30 -9.37 -12.18
N PHE A 157 -3.26 -9.96 -11.60
CA PHE A 157 -3.13 -10.17 -10.17
C PHE A 157 -1.85 -9.51 -9.66
N MET A 158 -1.93 -8.76 -8.55
CA MET A 158 -0.77 -8.12 -7.95
C MET A 158 -0.74 -8.32 -6.42
N SER A 159 0.41 -8.76 -5.90
CA SER A 159 0.64 -8.84 -4.45
C SER A 159 2.12 -8.91 -4.11
N THR A 160 2.48 -8.76 -2.85
CA THR A 160 3.77 -9.28 -2.38
C THR A 160 3.74 -10.80 -2.37
N MET A 161 4.76 -11.44 -2.94
CA MET A 161 4.74 -12.89 -3.19
C MET A 161 4.93 -13.73 -1.93
N ASP A 162 5.50 -13.14 -0.88
CA ASP A 162 5.53 -13.73 0.46
C ASP A 162 4.11 -13.98 1.02
N TRP A 163 3.14 -13.17 0.59
CA TRP A 163 1.73 -13.27 0.97
C TRP A 163 0.86 -13.84 -0.13
N GLY A 164 1.43 -14.27 -1.27
CA GLY A 164 0.70 -14.63 -2.47
C GLY A 164 -0.47 -15.58 -2.20
N THR A 165 -0.24 -16.69 -1.48
CA THR A 165 -1.30 -17.65 -1.13
C THR A 165 -2.40 -17.06 -0.23
N LYS A 166 -2.04 -16.17 0.70
CA LYS A 166 -3.01 -15.43 1.56
C LYS A 166 -3.78 -14.38 0.75
N LYS A 167 -3.16 -13.80 -0.29
CA LYS A 167 -3.77 -12.85 -1.22
C LYS A 167 -4.52 -13.53 -2.38
N GLY A 168 -4.48 -14.87 -2.46
CA GLY A 168 -5.24 -15.66 -3.42
C GLY A 168 -4.53 -15.97 -4.74
N LEU A 169 -3.19 -15.93 -4.78
CA LEU A 169 -2.40 -16.33 -5.94
C LEU A 169 -2.77 -17.76 -6.43
N ASP A 170 -2.92 -18.70 -5.51
CA ASP A 170 -3.34 -20.06 -5.83
C ASP A 170 -4.75 -20.13 -6.42
N VAL A 171 -5.65 -19.24 -5.97
CA VAL A 171 -7.01 -19.12 -6.50
C VAL A 171 -6.99 -18.63 -7.94
N VAL A 172 -6.27 -17.53 -8.24
CA VAL A 172 -6.21 -16.99 -9.61
C VAL A 172 -5.52 -17.95 -10.59
N LEU A 173 -4.48 -18.67 -10.15
CA LEU A 173 -3.81 -19.68 -10.98
C LEU A 173 -4.72 -20.87 -11.25
N SER A 174 -5.49 -21.32 -10.25
CA SER A 174 -6.50 -22.37 -10.43
C SER A 174 -7.58 -21.95 -11.42
N LEU A 175 -8.11 -20.72 -11.29
CA LEU A 175 -9.11 -20.16 -12.20
C LEU A 175 -8.57 -20.01 -13.63
N SER A 176 -7.33 -19.52 -13.79
CA SER A 176 -6.69 -19.40 -15.11
C SER A 176 -6.56 -20.76 -15.78
N ARG A 177 -6.15 -21.79 -15.05
CA ARG A 177 -6.10 -23.17 -15.57
C ARG A 177 -7.47 -23.71 -16.00
N GLN A 178 -8.50 -23.42 -15.23
CA GLN A 178 -9.86 -23.94 -15.48
C GLN A 178 -10.58 -23.21 -16.61
N LEU A 179 -10.40 -21.89 -16.70
CA LEU A 179 -11.16 -21.02 -17.60
C LEU A 179 -10.37 -20.57 -18.83
N GLY A 180 -9.04 -20.75 -18.84
CA GLY A 180 -8.19 -20.49 -20.00
C GLY A 180 -7.95 -19.01 -20.34
N PHE A 181 -8.22 -18.08 -19.41
CA PHE A 181 -7.91 -16.66 -19.64
C PHE A 181 -6.41 -16.37 -19.50
N LYS A 182 -5.92 -15.34 -20.23
CA LYS A 182 -4.55 -14.85 -20.07
C LYS A 182 -4.41 -14.17 -18.71
N LEU A 183 -3.47 -14.63 -17.90
CA LEU A 183 -3.19 -14.09 -16.57
C LEU A 183 -1.81 -13.47 -16.52
N VAL A 184 -1.73 -12.22 -16.07
CA VAL A 184 -0.49 -11.56 -15.68
C VAL A 184 -0.42 -11.48 -14.15
N VAL A 185 0.72 -11.88 -13.60
CA VAL A 185 1.03 -11.86 -12.17
C VAL A 185 2.18 -10.86 -11.96
N ALA A 186 1.99 -9.88 -11.09
CA ALA A 186 3.03 -8.90 -10.75
C ALA A 186 3.22 -8.74 -9.23
N GLY A 187 4.41 -8.26 -8.86
CA GLY A 187 4.93 -8.16 -7.50
C GLY A 187 6.10 -9.11 -7.26
N THR A 188 6.87 -8.87 -6.19
CA THR A 188 8.07 -9.65 -5.86
C THR A 188 8.01 -10.24 -4.45
N GLY A 189 8.97 -11.11 -4.14
CA GLY A 189 9.17 -11.69 -2.82
C GLY A 189 10.45 -11.20 -2.16
N LYS A 190 10.65 -11.55 -0.89
CA LYS A 190 11.85 -11.16 -0.12
C LYS A 190 13.16 -11.80 -0.58
N ASP A 191 13.08 -12.92 -1.29
CA ASP A 191 14.21 -13.74 -1.74
C ASP A 191 13.94 -14.41 -3.10
N TYR A 192 15.01 -14.91 -3.73
CA TYR A 192 14.91 -15.60 -5.02
C TYR A 192 14.12 -16.91 -4.92
N GLU A 193 14.09 -17.57 -3.75
CA GLU A 193 13.27 -18.77 -3.55
C GLU A 193 11.79 -18.46 -3.77
N SER A 194 11.31 -17.37 -3.18
CA SER A 194 9.93 -16.88 -3.35
C SER A 194 9.61 -16.51 -4.79
N VAL A 195 10.52 -15.78 -5.46
CA VAL A 195 10.36 -15.40 -6.87
C VAL A 195 10.32 -16.63 -7.78
N ASN A 196 11.25 -17.57 -7.60
CA ASN A 196 11.35 -18.78 -8.41
C ASN A 196 10.13 -19.68 -8.23
N ARG A 197 9.64 -19.84 -6.99
CA ARG A 197 8.41 -20.59 -6.68
C ARG A 197 7.21 -20.01 -7.43
N VAL A 198 7.03 -18.70 -7.44
CA VAL A 198 5.92 -18.07 -8.19
C VAL A 198 6.10 -18.24 -9.69
N SER A 199 7.31 -18.08 -10.22
CA SER A 199 7.62 -18.33 -11.63
C SER A 199 7.24 -19.76 -12.05
N GLU A 200 7.60 -20.77 -11.25
CA GLU A 200 7.24 -22.17 -11.50
C GLU A 200 5.72 -22.41 -11.45
N MET A 201 5.03 -21.83 -10.46
CA MET A 201 3.58 -21.93 -10.34
C MET A 201 2.87 -21.33 -11.56
N CYS A 202 3.32 -20.16 -12.04
CA CYS A 202 2.77 -19.50 -13.23
C CYS A 202 3.02 -20.31 -14.50
N ARG A 203 4.25 -20.85 -14.68
CA ARG A 203 4.60 -21.71 -15.82
C ARG A 203 3.69 -22.93 -15.97
N LYS A 204 3.27 -23.55 -14.85
CA LYS A 204 2.38 -24.73 -14.84
C LYS A 204 0.99 -24.46 -15.43
N VAL A 205 0.55 -23.20 -15.47
CA VAL A 205 -0.78 -22.80 -15.96
C VAL A 205 -0.69 -21.79 -17.11
N ASN A 206 0.50 -21.61 -17.69
CA ASN A 206 0.75 -20.65 -18.76
C ASN A 206 0.38 -19.19 -18.40
N ALA A 207 0.56 -18.81 -17.13
CA ALA A 207 0.45 -17.43 -16.67
C ALA A 207 1.80 -16.68 -16.83
N THR A 208 1.74 -15.39 -17.07
CA THR A 208 2.92 -14.52 -17.23
C THR A 208 3.27 -13.88 -15.90
N TYR A 209 4.43 -14.22 -15.33
CA TYR A 209 4.93 -13.59 -14.12
C TYR A 209 6.01 -12.57 -14.47
N ILE A 210 5.78 -11.29 -14.13
CA ILE A 210 6.65 -10.17 -14.53
C ILE A 210 7.47 -9.57 -13.38
N GLY A 211 7.22 -10.00 -12.14
CA GLY A 211 7.91 -9.47 -10.96
C GLY A 211 7.42 -8.09 -10.54
N ASP A 212 8.24 -7.35 -9.79
CA ASP A 212 7.92 -6.02 -9.26
C ASP A 212 7.78 -4.99 -10.38
N VAL A 213 6.65 -4.29 -10.39
CA VAL A 213 6.33 -3.20 -11.31
C VAL A 213 5.95 -1.95 -10.51
N ARG A 214 6.40 -0.78 -10.94
CA ARG A 214 6.14 0.51 -10.27
C ARG A 214 5.97 1.63 -11.30
N GLY A 215 5.52 2.79 -10.80
CA GLY A 215 5.38 4.00 -11.60
C GLY A 215 4.62 3.76 -12.90
N LYS A 216 5.19 4.26 -14.00
CA LYS A 216 4.55 4.21 -15.33
C LYS A 216 4.24 2.79 -15.79
N GLU A 217 5.13 1.83 -15.57
CA GLU A 217 4.91 0.43 -15.98
C GLU A 217 3.70 -0.16 -15.25
N LYS A 218 3.58 0.10 -13.93
CA LYS A 218 2.41 -0.32 -13.16
C LYS A 218 1.13 0.37 -13.66
N ALA A 219 1.20 1.66 -13.97
CA ALA A 219 0.06 2.41 -14.49
C ALA A 219 -0.44 1.87 -15.84
N GLU A 220 0.48 1.57 -16.77
CA GLU A 220 0.16 0.97 -18.08
C GLU A 220 -0.44 -0.44 -17.90
N LEU A 221 0.13 -1.25 -17.01
CA LEU A 221 -0.36 -2.59 -16.71
C LEU A 221 -1.77 -2.57 -16.08
N LEU A 222 -2.03 -1.63 -15.18
CA LEU A 222 -3.36 -1.45 -14.62
C LEU A 222 -4.35 -0.98 -15.70
N ALA A 223 -3.97 -0.01 -16.52
CA ALA A 223 -4.83 0.56 -17.56
C ALA A 223 -5.20 -0.44 -18.65
N GLY A 224 -4.28 -1.33 -19.02
CA GLY A 224 -4.49 -2.36 -20.05
C GLY A 224 -5.29 -3.57 -19.55
N ALA A 225 -5.28 -3.87 -18.25
CA ALA A 225 -5.93 -5.06 -17.72
C ALA A 225 -7.46 -5.06 -17.94
N LYS A 226 -8.00 -6.17 -18.44
CA LYS A 226 -9.45 -6.36 -18.63
C LYS A 226 -10.21 -6.45 -17.31
N ALA A 227 -9.59 -7.03 -16.29
CA ALA A 227 -10.02 -6.93 -14.89
C ALA A 227 -8.84 -7.18 -13.94
N PHE A 228 -8.91 -6.59 -12.76
CA PHE A 228 -7.98 -6.83 -11.67
C PHE A 228 -8.58 -7.86 -10.69
N LEU A 229 -7.86 -8.96 -10.48
CA LEU A 229 -8.27 -10.05 -9.60
C LEU A 229 -7.68 -9.83 -8.20
N PHE A 230 -8.56 -9.72 -7.21
CA PHE A 230 -8.19 -9.52 -5.81
C PHE A 230 -8.89 -10.51 -4.85
N PRO A 231 -8.70 -11.84 -5.02
CA PRO A 231 -9.39 -12.85 -4.21
C PRO A 231 -8.67 -13.11 -2.87
N THR A 232 -8.45 -12.05 -2.09
CA THR A 232 -7.78 -12.15 -0.79
C THR A 232 -8.50 -13.09 0.17
N LYS A 233 -7.74 -13.86 0.95
CA LYS A 233 -8.25 -14.77 1.99
C LYS A 233 -8.12 -14.19 3.40
N VAL A 234 -7.50 -13.01 3.51
CA VAL A 234 -7.36 -12.27 4.76
C VAL A 234 -8.30 -11.07 4.74
N ASP A 235 -8.68 -10.60 5.93
CA ASP A 235 -9.44 -9.36 6.07
C ASP A 235 -8.53 -8.19 5.65
N GLU A 236 -8.74 -7.71 4.43
CA GLU A 236 -7.95 -6.63 3.84
C GLU A 236 -8.22 -5.31 4.58
N ALA A 237 -7.16 -4.55 4.86
CA ALA A 237 -7.29 -3.28 5.57
C ALA A 237 -7.96 -2.21 4.70
N PHE A 238 -7.57 -2.10 3.43
CA PHE A 238 -8.13 -1.16 2.45
C PHE A 238 -8.13 -1.71 1.03
N GLY A 239 -7.03 -2.32 0.60
CA GLY A 239 -6.90 -2.87 -0.76
C GLY A 239 -6.51 -1.80 -1.77
N LEU A 240 -5.32 -1.20 -1.60
CA LEU A 240 -4.80 -0.16 -2.49
C LEU A 240 -4.81 -0.59 -3.96
N GLY A 241 -4.39 -1.82 -4.28
CA GLY A 241 -4.43 -2.32 -5.65
C GLY A 241 -5.82 -2.25 -6.30
N MET A 242 -6.90 -2.36 -5.51
CA MET A 242 -8.27 -2.17 -6.02
C MET A 242 -8.53 -0.71 -6.39
N ALA A 243 -8.19 0.24 -5.50
CA ALA A 243 -8.34 1.66 -5.78
C ALA A 243 -7.52 2.10 -7.02
N GLU A 244 -6.31 1.58 -7.14
CA GLU A 244 -5.41 1.84 -8.27
C GLU A 244 -5.97 1.30 -9.61
N ALA A 245 -6.52 0.09 -9.59
CA ALA A 245 -7.19 -0.48 -10.75
C ALA A 245 -8.42 0.33 -11.15
N LEU A 246 -9.27 0.69 -10.19
CA LEU A 246 -10.46 1.51 -10.45
C LEU A 246 -10.10 2.89 -11.02
N MET A 247 -9.05 3.54 -10.50
CA MET A 247 -8.54 4.80 -11.04
C MET A 247 -8.08 4.67 -12.50
N SER A 248 -7.56 3.50 -12.88
CA SER A 248 -7.12 3.20 -14.25
C SER A 248 -8.25 2.76 -15.19
N GLY A 249 -9.51 2.83 -14.73
CA GLY A 249 -10.68 2.36 -15.47
C GLY A 249 -10.79 0.83 -15.56
N THR A 250 -10.12 0.10 -14.66
CA THR A 250 -10.07 -1.35 -14.67
C THR A 250 -10.99 -1.93 -13.61
N PRO A 251 -12.00 -2.75 -14.00
CA PRO A 251 -12.92 -3.34 -13.04
C PRO A 251 -12.20 -4.34 -12.12
N VAL A 252 -12.66 -4.42 -10.88
CA VAL A 252 -12.08 -5.30 -9.85
C VAL A 252 -13.00 -6.48 -9.59
N ILE A 253 -12.43 -7.69 -9.53
CA ILE A 253 -13.10 -8.91 -9.07
C ILE A 253 -12.42 -9.32 -7.75
N CYS A 254 -13.07 -9.02 -6.63
CA CYS A 254 -12.55 -9.26 -5.29
C CYS A 254 -13.37 -10.30 -4.52
N SER A 255 -12.80 -10.81 -3.42
CA SER A 255 -13.56 -11.54 -2.41
C SER A 255 -14.32 -10.60 -1.49
N ASP A 256 -15.39 -11.08 -0.85
CA ASP A 256 -16.11 -10.36 0.22
C ASP A 256 -15.38 -10.54 1.56
N ARG A 257 -14.19 -9.93 1.70
CA ARG A 257 -13.36 -10.03 2.92
C ARG A 257 -12.68 -8.70 3.26
N GLY A 258 -12.85 -8.27 4.51
CA GLY A 258 -12.25 -7.03 5.01
C GLY A 258 -12.85 -5.79 4.36
N ALA A 259 -12.02 -4.96 3.75
CA ALA A 259 -12.42 -3.74 3.06
C ALA A 259 -12.75 -3.93 1.56
N CYS A 260 -12.64 -5.16 1.05
CA CYS A 260 -13.04 -5.51 -0.30
C CYS A 260 -14.55 -5.37 -0.52
#